data_AF-A0A537L090-F1
#
_entry.id   AF-A0A537L090-F1
#
_cell.length_a   1.000
_cell.length_b   1.000
_cell.length_c   1.000
_cell.angle_alpha   90.00
_cell.angle_beta   90.00
_cell.angle_gamma   90.00
#
_symmetry.space_group_name_H-M   'P 1'
#
loop_
_entity.id
_entity.type
_entity.pdbx_description
1 polymer ?
#
loop_
_entity_poly.entity_id
_entity_poly.type
_entity_poly.pdbx_seq_one_letter_code
_entity_poly.pdbx_strand_id
1 'polypeptide(L)'
;MRRSAFLIAAAVSLAFANPAAAANASFGCEAAQPAVCYFRIFYYPQYNRQIILPAAMKVTVPWINIGRDRYCLSVGTAPSYDCSRKLITNGYNH
;
A
#
# COMPACT_ATOMS: atom_id res chain seq x y z
N MET A 1 -44.65 -16.60 -45.93
CA MET A 1 -43.29 -16.05 -46.13
C MET A 1 -42.53 -16.18 -44.82
N ARG A 2 -41.24 -16.55 -44.90
CA ARG A 2 -40.41 -17.07 -43.79
C ARG A 2 -40.00 -15.99 -42.78
N ARG A 3 -39.91 -16.46 -41.54
CA ARG A 3 -39.44 -15.85 -40.28
C ARG A 3 -38.06 -15.20 -40.41
N SER A 4 -37.83 -14.09 -39.69
CA SER A 4 -36.52 -13.76 -39.10
C SER A 4 -36.69 -12.74 -37.98
N ALA A 5 -36.73 -13.23 -36.73
CA ALA A 5 -36.56 -12.40 -35.54
C ALA A 5 -35.06 -12.33 -35.22
N PHE A 6 -34.47 -11.14 -35.29
CA PHE A 6 -33.11 -10.91 -34.82
C PHE A 6 -33.15 -10.51 -33.34
N LEU A 7 -32.77 -11.44 -32.47
CA LEU A 7 -32.48 -11.15 -31.06
C LEU A 7 -31.00 -10.78 -30.94
N ILE A 8 -30.71 -9.51 -30.67
CA ILE A 8 -29.36 -9.04 -30.35
C ILE A 8 -29.14 -9.31 -28.86
N ALA A 9 -28.36 -10.33 -28.54
CA ALA A 9 -27.93 -10.60 -27.17
C ALA A 9 -26.80 -9.61 -26.79
N ALA A 10 -27.10 -8.65 -25.92
CA ALA A 10 -26.09 -7.79 -25.32
C ALA A 10 -25.33 -8.58 -24.24
N ALA A 11 -24.09 -8.97 -24.55
CA ALA A 11 -23.19 -9.58 -23.59
C ALA A 11 -22.67 -8.52 -22.60
N VAL A 12 -23.13 -8.55 -21.35
CA VAL A 12 -22.60 -7.72 -20.26
C VAL A 12 -21.29 -8.34 -19.79
N SER A 13 -20.16 -7.75 -20.18
CA SER A 13 -18.84 -8.12 -19.66
C SER A 13 -18.66 -7.61 -18.23
N LEU A 14 -18.90 -8.46 -17.24
CA LEU A 14 -18.47 -8.23 -15.85
C LEU A 14 -16.95 -8.31 -15.79
N ALA A 15 -16.27 -7.17 -15.89
CA ALA A 15 -14.84 -7.08 -15.59
C ALA A 15 -14.65 -7.29 -14.08
N PHE A 16 -14.21 -8.49 -13.69
CA PHE A 16 -13.79 -8.78 -12.33
C PHE A 16 -12.55 -7.93 -12.00
N ALA A 17 -12.74 -6.87 -11.23
CA ALA A 17 -11.64 -6.15 -10.62
C ALA A 17 -10.96 -7.09 -9.61
N ASN A 18 -9.79 -7.63 -9.96
CA ASN A 18 -9.02 -8.45 -9.03
C ASN A 18 -8.69 -7.61 -7.78
N PRO A 19 -9.00 -8.09 -6.56
CA PRO A 19 -8.57 -7.42 -5.35
C PRO A 19 -7.04 -7.35 -5.36
N ALA A 20 -6.47 -6.16 -5.15
CA ALA A 20 -5.02 -5.98 -5.03
C ALA A 20 -4.49 -6.98 -4.00
N ALA A 21 -3.67 -7.93 -4.46
CA ALA A 21 -3.13 -8.98 -3.60
C ALA A 21 -2.17 -8.36 -2.57
N ALA A 22 -2.25 -8.84 -1.34
CA ALA A 22 -1.27 -8.49 -0.32
C ALA A 22 0.11 -8.99 -0.75
N ALA A 23 1.11 -8.13 -0.67
CA ALA A 23 2.50 -8.36 -1.07
C ALA A 23 3.46 -7.99 0.06
N ASN A 24 4.76 -8.11 -0.20
CA ASN A 24 5.81 -7.68 0.69
C ASN A 24 6.35 -6.32 0.21
N ALA A 25 6.52 -5.35 1.12
CA ALA A 25 7.06 -4.04 0.78
C ALA A 25 8.35 -3.74 1.55
N SER A 26 9.32 -3.13 0.87
CA SER A 26 10.60 -2.72 1.46
C SER A 26 10.50 -1.35 2.11
N PHE A 27 10.97 -1.22 3.34
CA PHE A 27 11.10 0.05 4.07
C PHE A 27 12.54 0.23 4.54
N GLY A 28 13.06 1.45 4.52
CA GLY A 28 14.38 1.70 5.12
C GLY A 28 14.62 3.14 5.52
N CYS A 29 15.62 3.33 6.39
CA CYS A 29 15.93 4.60 7.01
C CYS A 29 17.17 5.23 6.39
N GLU A 30 17.00 6.33 5.64
CA GLU A 30 18.11 7.06 5.00
C GLU A 30 18.68 8.18 5.88
N ALA A 31 18.21 8.32 7.13
CA ALA A 31 18.72 9.34 8.04
C ALA A 31 20.19 9.07 8.41
N ALA A 32 20.95 10.14 8.67
CA ALA A 32 22.31 10.04 9.20
C ALA A 32 22.30 9.46 10.63
N GLN A 33 23.27 8.62 10.96
CA GLN A 33 23.44 8.15 12.33
C GLN A 33 23.67 9.32 13.30
N PRO A 34 23.16 9.25 14.55
CA PRO A 34 22.54 8.09 15.22
C PRO A 34 21.00 8.05 15.10
N ALA A 35 20.42 8.68 14.07
CA ALA A 35 18.97 8.85 14.00
C ALA A 35 18.20 7.52 13.79
N VAL A 36 16.92 7.57 14.11
CA VAL A 36 15.97 6.46 13.96
C VAL A 36 14.76 6.94 13.15
N CYS A 37 14.30 6.15 12.21
CA CYS A 37 13.11 6.39 11.41
C CYS A 37 11.91 5.64 11.99
N TYR A 38 10.81 6.36 12.17
CA TYR A 38 9.54 5.83 12.61
C TYR A 38 8.59 5.81 11.42
N PHE A 39 8.20 4.62 10.98
CA PHE A 39 7.14 4.48 9.99
C PHE A 39 5.86 4.04 10.67
N ARG A 40 4.76 4.74 10.39
CA ARG A 40 3.41 4.31 10.74
C ARG A 40 2.70 3.88 9.48
N ILE A 41 2.44 2.58 9.35
CA ILE A 41 1.76 1.94 8.23
C ILE A 41 0.28 1.88 8.55
N PHE A 42 -0.56 2.33 7.62
CA PHE A 42 -2.01 2.34 7.69
C PHE A 42 -2.56 1.34 6.66
N TYR A 43 -3.12 0.25 7.18
CA TYR A 43 -3.77 -0.80 6.41
C TYR A 43 -5.27 -0.50 6.28
N TYR A 44 -5.78 -0.53 5.06
CA TYR A 44 -7.22 -0.43 4.84
C TYR A 44 -7.93 -1.71 5.31
N PRO A 45 -9.06 -1.64 6.04
CA PRO A 45 -9.83 -0.42 6.31
C PRO A 45 -9.40 0.39 7.54
N GLN A 46 -8.89 -0.20 8.62
CA GLN A 46 -8.70 0.54 9.89
C GLN A 46 -7.52 0.09 10.77
N TYR A 47 -6.64 -0.78 10.27
CA TYR A 47 -5.51 -1.25 11.07
C TYR A 47 -4.27 -0.37 10.84
N ASN A 48 -3.44 -0.21 11.86
CA ASN A 48 -2.13 0.43 11.68
C ASN A 48 -1.04 -0.28 12.48
N ARG A 49 0.19 -0.18 11.98
CA ARG A 49 1.39 -0.77 12.57
C ARG A 49 2.50 0.27 12.57
N GLN A 50 3.25 0.34 13.67
CA GLN A 50 4.48 1.10 13.71
C GLN A 50 5.67 0.17 13.47
N ILE A 51 6.62 0.60 12.63
CA ILE A 51 7.96 0.02 12.52
C ILE A 51 8.98 1.10 12.86
N ILE A 52 10.06 0.70 13.51
CA ILE A 52 11.12 1.59 13.97
C ILE A 52 12.41 1.04 13.39
N LEU A 53 13.13 1.86 12.61
CA LEU A 53 14.33 1.47 11.90
C LEU A 53 15.49 2.39 12.27
N PRO A 54 16.59 1.85 12.83
CA PRO A 54 17.83 2.61 12.94
C PRO A 54 18.32 3.12 11.57
N ALA A 55 19.10 4.19 11.58
CA ALA A 55 19.76 4.74 10.40
C ALA A 55 20.49 3.67 9.57
N ALA A 56 20.39 3.79 8.24
CA ALA A 56 20.92 2.87 7.24
C ALA A 56 20.36 1.43 7.28
N MET A 57 19.31 1.14 8.07
CA MET A 57 18.66 -0.17 8.08
C MET A 57 17.48 -0.25 7.13
N LYS A 58 17.25 -1.47 6.61
CA LYS A 58 16.14 -1.83 5.73
C LYS A 58 15.44 -3.08 6.25
N VAL A 59 14.12 -3.13 6.12
CA VAL A 59 13.29 -4.30 6.41
C VAL A 59 12.27 -4.55 5.31
N THR A 60 11.84 -5.79 5.20
CA THR A 60 10.70 -6.18 4.36
C THR A 60 9.50 -6.43 5.26
N VAL A 61 8.42 -5.70 5.04
CA VAL A 61 7.17 -5.83 5.79
C VAL A 61 6.18 -6.67 4.97
N PRO A 62 5.68 -7.79 5.52
CA PRO A 62 4.70 -8.61 4.82
C PRO A 62 3.28 -8.03 4.92
N TRP A 63 2.38 -8.58 4.09
CA TRP A 63 0.94 -8.33 4.11
C TRP A 63 0.53 -6.89 3.78
N ILE A 64 1.25 -6.26 2.86
CA ILE A 64 1.03 -4.89 2.40
C ILE A 64 0.25 -4.90 1.09
N ASN A 65 -0.83 -4.13 1.01
CA ASN A 65 -1.57 -3.95 -0.23
C ASN A 65 -0.98 -2.76 -0.99
N ILE A 66 -0.08 -3.06 -1.94
CA ILE A 66 0.60 -2.07 -2.78
C ILE A 66 -0.43 -1.24 -3.54
N GLY A 67 -0.22 0.08 -3.57
CA GLY A 67 -1.13 1.01 -4.25
C GLY A 67 -2.42 1.30 -3.48
N ARG A 68 -2.60 0.74 -2.27
CA ARG A 68 -3.76 0.99 -1.41
C ARG A 68 -3.34 1.43 0.00
N ASP A 69 -2.52 0.62 0.66
CA ASP A 69 -2.05 0.90 2.01
C ASP A 69 -1.10 2.10 1.97
N ARG A 70 -1.07 2.85 3.08
CA ARG A 70 -0.34 4.11 3.17
C ARG A 70 0.60 4.11 4.35
N TYR A 71 1.57 5.01 4.35
CA TYR A 71 2.46 5.18 5.49
C TYR A 71 2.78 6.64 5.75
N CYS A 72 3.19 6.93 6.97
CA CYS A 72 3.92 8.14 7.32
C CYS A 72 5.32 7.79 7.78
N LEU A 73 6.24 8.73 7.61
CA LEU A 73 7.60 8.65 8.14
C LEU A 73 7.90 9.91 8.95
N SER A 74 8.59 9.73 10.09
CA SER A 74 9.28 10.78 10.82
C SER A 74 10.63 10.29 11.30
N VAL A 75 11.58 11.20 11.51
CA VAL A 75 12.93 10.90 12.03
C VAL A 75 13.03 11.40 13.47
N GLY A 76 13.59 10.57 14.35
CA GLY A 76 13.82 10.88 15.77
C GLY A 76 12.59 10.82 16.66
N THR A 77 11.38 10.95 16.11
CA THR A 77 10.12 10.90 16.86
C THR A 77 9.03 10.13 16.09
N ALA A 78 8.12 9.48 16.82
CA ALA A 78 7.00 8.79 16.20
C ALA A 78 6.02 9.78 15.56
N PRO A 79 5.56 9.54 14.31
CA PRO A 79 4.59 10.41 13.66
C PRO A 79 3.23 10.37 14.38
N SER A 80 2.50 11.49 14.33
CA SER A 80 1.11 11.58 14.78
C SER A 80 0.18 10.71 13.91
N TYR A 81 -1.09 10.57 14.28
CA TYR A 81 -2.04 9.75 13.51
C TYR A 81 -2.53 10.45 12.21
N ASP A 82 -2.56 11.77 12.24
CA ASP A 82 -2.97 12.71 11.19
C ASP A 82 -1.82 13.19 10.27
N CYS A 83 -0.67 12.52 10.34
CA CYS A 83 0.50 12.79 9.52
C CYS A 83 0.23 12.71 8.00
N SER A 84 1.07 13.38 7.20
CA SER A 84 1.02 13.32 5.73
C SER A 84 1.31 11.90 5.23
N ARG A 85 0.30 11.25 4.64
CA ARG A 85 0.35 9.84 4.25
C ARG A 85 0.81 9.68 2.80
N LYS A 86 1.88 8.92 2.60
CA LYS A 86 2.38 8.46 1.28
C LYS A 86 1.77 7.10 0.92
N LEU A 87 1.55 6.84 -0.36
CA LEU A 87 1.12 5.54 -0.85
C LEU A 87 2.28 4.54 -0.77
N ILE A 88 2.03 3.30 -0.32
CA ILE A 88 3.07 2.27 -0.33
C ILE A 88 3.21 1.70 -1.74
N THR A 89 4.45 1.68 -2.24
CA THR A 89 4.79 1.17 -3.58
C THR A 89 5.55 -0.15 -3.48
N ASN A 90 5.60 -0.89 -4.59
CA ASN A 90 6.40 -2.12 -4.71
C ASN A 90 7.92 -1.84 -4.68
N GLY A 91 8.32 -0.56 -4.70
CA GLY A 91 9.70 -0.13 -4.61
C GLY A 91 10.18 0.01 -3.17
N TYR A 92 11.11 0.96 -3.00
CA TYR A 92 11.71 1.26 -1.71
C TYR A 92 10.98 2.44 -1.05
N ASN A 93 10.49 2.24 0.18
CA ASN A 93 9.74 3.23 0.93
C ASN A 93 10.63 3.82 2.05
N HIS A 94 10.82 5.13 2.01
CA HIS A 94 11.64 5.92 2.95
C HIS A 94 11.10 7.35 3.07
#